data_AF-A0A6A6H0N6-F1
#
_entry.id   AF-A0A6A6H0N6-F1
#
_cell.length_a   1.000
_cell.length_b   1.000
_cell.length_c   1.000
_cell.angle_alpha   90.00
_cell.angle_beta   90.00
_cell.angle_gamma   90.00
#
_symmetry.space_group_name_H-M   'P 1'
#
loop_
_entity.id
_entity.type
_entity.pdbx_description
1 polymer ?
#
loop_
_entity_poly.entity_id
_entity_poly.type
_entity_poly.pdbx_seq_one_letter_code
_entity_poly.pdbx_strand_id
1 'polypeptide(L)'
;PVLKTTFADPSIIQVNKTYYSFATAGPGIYGIQIAKSDDFHKWEHLKHDALPHTGTWVNHAAGRGSGVAPDVQQMADGSFVLYYTACINKQTPHKNTKCVGAATSKTIEGPYTPEAAPLACHLSQGGAIDISGFHDPTTHDQYVLYKVDGNNAGHGGLCMNMIPPIQATPIMLQKVTPNGLTAIGTPIQILDRDDTDGPLVEAPMLRKYGNKYVLFFSSNCFSSPGYDVSYAVADNITGPYRKASEPLFAYGKLGLDGPGGASVTTDGSKMVFHGHYSVKGQGMTRVLYTQEIKFDG
;
A
#
# COMPACT_ATOMS: atom_id res chain seq x y z
N PRO A 1 -7.52 11.68 -13.50
CA PRO A 1 -6.58 10.57 -13.71
C PRO A 1 -5.52 10.90 -14.76
N VAL A 2 -4.26 10.58 -14.47
CA VAL A 2 -3.11 10.77 -15.38
C VAL A 2 -2.86 9.54 -16.25
N LEU A 3 -3.30 8.35 -15.81
CA LEU A 3 -3.25 7.12 -16.59
C LEU A 3 -4.62 6.43 -16.54
N LYS A 4 -5.34 6.39 -17.67
CA LYS A 4 -6.71 5.86 -17.77
C LYS A 4 -6.74 4.35 -18.10
N THR A 5 -6.03 3.56 -17.32
CA THR A 5 -6.04 2.09 -17.35
C THR A 5 -6.11 1.56 -15.92
N THR A 6 -6.50 0.30 -15.75
CA THR A 6 -6.49 -0.36 -14.44
C THR A 6 -5.10 -0.28 -13.82
N PHE A 7 -4.95 0.52 -12.77
CA PHE A 7 -3.70 0.84 -12.07
C PHE A 7 -4.03 1.11 -10.60
N ALA A 8 -4.29 0.03 -9.88
CA ALA A 8 -4.77 0.07 -8.50
C ALA A 8 -3.62 0.03 -7.49
N ASP A 9 -3.84 0.63 -6.33
CA ASP A 9 -2.92 0.62 -5.19
C ASP A 9 -1.51 1.13 -5.57
N PRO A 10 -1.41 2.35 -6.16
CA PRO A 10 -0.14 2.86 -6.66
C PRO A 10 0.82 3.26 -5.53
N SER A 11 2.05 2.73 -5.56
CA SER A 11 3.18 3.33 -4.84
C SER A 11 3.95 4.30 -5.73
N ILE A 12 4.67 5.26 -5.15
CA ILE A 12 5.56 6.16 -5.87
C ILE A 12 6.96 6.22 -5.26
N ILE A 13 7.97 6.21 -6.13
CA ILE A 13 9.36 6.51 -5.80
C ILE A 13 9.95 7.40 -6.89
N GLN A 14 10.81 8.34 -6.50
CA GLN A 14 11.59 9.13 -7.44
C GLN A 14 13.02 8.61 -7.45
N VAL A 15 13.53 8.25 -8.62
CA VAL A 15 14.92 7.84 -8.82
C VAL A 15 15.54 8.79 -9.83
N ASN A 16 16.59 9.50 -9.40
CA ASN A 16 17.15 10.64 -10.14
C ASN A 16 16.07 11.71 -10.42
N LYS A 17 15.71 11.93 -11.70
CA LYS A 17 14.70 12.90 -12.12
C LYS A 17 13.37 12.26 -12.53
N THR A 18 13.28 10.93 -12.51
CA THR A 18 12.12 10.19 -13.00
C THR A 18 11.30 9.66 -11.83
N TYR A 19 10.00 9.87 -11.89
CA TYR A 19 9.01 9.26 -11.01
C TYR A 19 8.65 7.89 -11.57
N TYR A 20 8.64 6.90 -10.69
CA TYR A 20 8.15 5.56 -10.96
C TYR A 20 6.98 5.27 -10.04
N SER A 21 5.94 4.66 -10.59
CA SER A 21 4.81 4.16 -9.83
C SER A 21 4.61 2.68 -10.10
N PHE A 22 4.39 1.92 -9.04
CA PHE A 22 4.16 0.48 -9.09
C PHE A 22 2.74 0.21 -8.60
N ALA A 23 2.04 -0.74 -9.20
CA ALA A 23 0.65 -1.02 -8.85
C ALA A 23 0.34 -2.52 -8.88
N THR A 24 -0.76 -2.87 -8.21
CA THR A 24 -1.40 -4.19 -8.29
C THR A 24 -1.56 -4.62 -9.75
N ALA A 25 -1.40 -5.92 -10.03
CA ALA A 25 -1.49 -6.49 -11.37
C ALA A 25 -2.66 -5.93 -12.22
N GLY A 26 -2.40 -5.77 -13.52
CA GLY A 26 -3.31 -5.14 -14.46
C GLY A 26 -3.36 -5.87 -15.82
N PRO A 27 -4.05 -5.31 -16.82
CA PRO A 27 -4.16 -5.92 -18.14
C PRO A 27 -2.78 -6.25 -18.75
N GLY A 28 -2.50 -7.53 -18.94
CA GLY A 28 -1.25 -8.01 -19.54
C GLY A 28 -0.07 -8.17 -18.58
N ILE A 29 -0.23 -7.88 -17.29
CA ILE A 29 0.80 -8.02 -16.25
C ILE A 29 0.28 -8.92 -15.13
N TYR A 30 1.08 -9.91 -14.69
CA TYR A 30 0.63 -10.92 -13.74
C TYR A 30 0.99 -10.60 -12.29
N GLY A 31 2.18 -10.03 -12.07
CA GLY A 31 2.71 -9.60 -10.78
C GLY A 31 2.45 -8.12 -10.54
N ILE A 32 3.43 -7.27 -10.85
CA ILE A 32 3.42 -5.85 -10.52
C ILE A 32 3.66 -5.02 -11.79
N GLN A 33 2.74 -4.10 -12.08
CA GLN A 33 2.84 -3.19 -13.23
C GLN A 33 3.57 -1.90 -12.85
N ILE A 34 4.20 -1.25 -13.84
CA ILE A 34 5.01 -0.05 -13.64
C ILE A 34 4.51 1.05 -14.59
N ALA A 35 4.40 2.27 -14.08
CA ALA A 35 4.32 3.48 -14.88
C ALA A 35 5.44 4.45 -14.51
N LYS A 36 5.90 5.29 -15.45
CA LYS A 36 6.91 6.31 -15.17
C LYS A 36 6.57 7.68 -15.75
N SER A 37 7.15 8.72 -15.18
CA SER A 37 6.97 10.10 -15.58
C SER A 37 8.19 10.94 -15.23
N ASP A 38 8.66 11.77 -16.15
CA ASP A 38 9.74 12.74 -15.88
C ASP A 38 9.23 14.09 -15.37
N ASP A 39 7.94 14.37 -15.55
CA ASP A 39 7.31 15.66 -15.22
C ASP A 39 6.18 15.55 -14.18
N PHE A 40 5.87 14.35 -13.69
CA PHE A 40 4.77 14.01 -12.79
C PHE A 40 3.34 14.16 -13.39
N HIS A 41 3.23 14.60 -14.64
CA HIS A 41 1.95 14.89 -15.31
C HIS A 41 1.65 13.90 -16.44
N LYS A 42 2.65 13.55 -17.26
CA LYS A 42 2.55 12.59 -18.35
C LYS A 42 3.17 11.27 -17.93
N TRP A 43 2.34 10.23 -17.91
CA TRP A 43 2.73 8.91 -17.42
C TRP A 43 2.74 7.89 -18.57
N GLU A 44 3.86 7.20 -18.70
CA GLU A 44 4.03 6.06 -19.60
C GLU A 44 3.78 4.76 -18.84
N HIS A 45 2.82 3.94 -19.29
CA HIS A 45 2.61 2.59 -18.75
C HIS A 45 3.57 1.61 -19.42
N LEU A 46 4.46 1.01 -18.64
CA LEU A 46 5.44 0.04 -19.12
C LEU A 46 4.78 -1.31 -19.35
N LYS A 47 5.30 -2.07 -20.31
CA LYS A 47 4.71 -3.35 -20.76
C LYS A 47 5.41 -4.59 -20.22
N HIS A 48 6.22 -4.44 -19.19
CA HIS A 48 6.93 -5.55 -18.54
C HIS A 48 6.53 -5.64 -17.07
N ASP A 49 6.68 -6.83 -16.51
CA ASP A 49 6.31 -7.16 -15.14
C ASP A 49 7.50 -6.93 -14.21
N ALA A 50 7.33 -6.14 -13.16
CA ALA A 50 8.38 -5.93 -12.16
C ALA A 50 8.65 -7.22 -11.35
N LEU A 51 7.62 -8.04 -11.14
CA LEU A 51 7.69 -9.24 -10.30
C LEU A 51 7.07 -10.45 -11.03
N PRO A 52 7.71 -10.94 -12.11
CA PRO A 52 7.17 -12.04 -12.91
C PRO A 52 7.13 -13.37 -12.15
N HIS A 53 7.94 -13.49 -11.10
CA HIS A 53 7.99 -14.65 -10.21
C HIS A 53 7.90 -14.18 -8.76
N THR A 54 7.16 -14.93 -7.94
CA THR A 54 6.96 -14.62 -6.52
C THR A 54 7.58 -15.69 -5.64
N GLY A 55 7.66 -15.42 -4.34
CA GLY A 55 8.29 -16.33 -3.39
C GLY A 55 7.60 -17.69 -3.37
N THR A 56 8.33 -18.74 -3.01
CA THR A 56 7.81 -20.13 -2.95
C THR A 56 6.70 -20.30 -1.91
N TRP A 57 6.56 -19.35 -0.99
CA TRP A 57 5.48 -19.27 -0.01
C TRP A 57 4.13 -18.84 -0.62
N VAL A 58 4.10 -18.34 -1.87
CA VAL A 58 2.88 -17.83 -2.50
C VAL A 58 2.03 -18.95 -3.10
N ASN A 59 0.72 -18.89 -2.85
CA ASN A 59 -0.25 -19.79 -3.47
C ASN A 59 -0.63 -19.31 -4.88
N HIS A 60 0.05 -19.84 -5.89
CA HIS A 60 -0.23 -19.52 -7.29
C HIS A 60 -1.59 -20.02 -7.80
N ALA A 61 -2.25 -20.93 -7.08
CA ALA A 61 -3.59 -21.41 -7.42
C ALA A 61 -4.71 -20.50 -6.92
N ALA A 62 -4.42 -19.51 -6.06
CA ALA A 62 -5.43 -18.64 -5.45
C ALA A 62 -6.07 -17.60 -6.43
N GLY A 63 -5.69 -17.60 -7.71
CA GLY A 63 -6.16 -16.61 -8.68
C GLY A 63 -5.59 -15.21 -8.43
N ARG A 64 -6.18 -14.19 -9.08
CA ARG A 64 -5.69 -12.81 -9.30
C ARG A 64 -4.43 -12.40 -8.50
N GLY A 65 -3.33 -12.24 -9.25
CA GLY A 65 -2.16 -11.44 -8.90
C GLY A 65 -1.31 -12.07 -7.81
N SER A 66 -0.18 -12.67 -8.17
CA SER A 66 0.79 -13.12 -7.17
C SER A 66 1.44 -11.95 -6.39
N GLY A 67 1.05 -10.69 -6.67
CA GLY A 67 1.34 -9.50 -5.88
C GLY A 67 0.22 -8.45 -5.99
N VAL A 68 -0.18 -7.86 -4.86
CA VAL A 68 -1.08 -6.69 -4.77
C VAL A 68 -0.49 -5.64 -3.82
N ALA A 69 -0.93 -4.39 -3.98
CA ALA A 69 -0.54 -3.22 -3.17
C ALA A 69 0.98 -3.12 -2.92
N PRO A 70 1.80 -2.94 -3.99
CA PRO A 70 3.23 -2.90 -3.85
C PRO A 70 3.73 -1.57 -3.27
N ASP A 71 4.88 -1.60 -2.61
CA ASP A 71 5.68 -0.42 -2.31
C ASP A 71 7.15 -0.67 -2.67
N VAL A 72 7.85 0.36 -3.16
CA VAL A 72 9.25 0.22 -3.56
C VAL A 72 10.11 1.25 -2.81
N GLN A 73 11.19 0.76 -2.21
CA GLN A 73 12.18 1.57 -1.51
C GLN A 73 13.55 1.39 -2.15
N GLN A 74 14.31 2.48 -2.27
CA GLN A 74 15.72 2.41 -2.63
C GLN A 74 16.57 2.32 -1.36
N MET A 75 17.45 1.32 -1.30
CA MET A 75 18.36 1.07 -0.19
C MET A 75 19.63 1.92 -0.31
N ALA A 76 20.38 2.02 0.79
CA ALA A 76 21.62 2.81 0.85
C ALA A 76 22.71 2.34 -0.13
N ASP A 77 22.73 1.05 -0.50
CA ASP A 77 23.65 0.49 -1.50
C ASP A 77 23.19 0.74 -2.95
N GLY A 78 22.10 1.47 -3.14
CA GLY A 78 21.48 1.76 -4.43
C GLY A 78 20.58 0.66 -4.98
N SER A 79 20.46 -0.49 -4.30
CA SER A 79 19.50 -1.54 -4.67
C SER A 79 18.07 -1.14 -4.30
N PHE A 80 17.11 -1.91 -4.80
CA PHE A 80 15.69 -1.68 -4.59
C PHE A 80 15.06 -2.87 -3.87
N VAL A 81 14.17 -2.57 -2.94
CA VAL A 81 13.27 -3.55 -2.31
C VAL A 81 11.85 -3.23 -2.75
N LEU A 82 11.19 -4.22 -3.33
CA LEU A 82 9.76 -4.21 -3.62
C LEU A 82 9.06 -5.04 -2.56
N TYR A 83 8.20 -4.41 -1.78
CA TYR A 83 7.27 -5.07 -0.88
C TYR A 83 5.97 -5.37 -1.62
N TYR A 84 5.34 -6.51 -1.32
CA TYR A 84 4.10 -6.93 -1.97
C TYR A 84 3.25 -7.81 -1.06
N THR A 85 1.97 -7.89 -1.37
CA THR A 85 1.02 -8.77 -0.69
C THR A 85 0.65 -9.95 -1.58
N ALA A 86 0.60 -11.16 -1.03
CA ALA A 86 0.14 -12.35 -1.77
C ALA A 86 -0.53 -13.39 -0.86
N CYS A 87 -1.35 -14.26 -1.44
CA CYS A 87 -1.97 -15.39 -0.73
C CYS A 87 -0.91 -16.42 -0.32
N ILE A 88 -0.92 -16.87 0.94
CA ILE A 88 0.02 -17.89 1.42
C ILE A 88 -0.35 -19.30 0.92
N ASN A 89 0.65 -20.08 0.50
CA ASN A 89 0.56 -21.50 0.17
C ASN A 89 0.57 -22.37 1.43
N LYS A 90 -0.41 -22.12 2.30
CA LYS A 90 -0.59 -22.87 3.55
C LYS A 90 -2.07 -22.91 3.89
N GLN A 91 -2.52 -24.02 4.46
CA GLN A 91 -3.85 -24.07 5.08
C GLN A 91 -3.88 -23.12 6.26
N THR A 92 -4.89 -22.25 6.30
CA THR A 92 -5.10 -21.29 7.39
C THR A 92 -6.56 -21.32 7.83
N PRO A 93 -6.91 -20.72 8.99
CA PRO A 93 -8.30 -20.66 9.46
C PRO A 93 -9.24 -19.89 8.51
N HIS A 94 -8.69 -18.98 7.70
CA HIS A 94 -9.45 -18.12 6.79
C HIS A 94 -9.10 -18.44 5.33
N LYS A 95 -10.06 -18.30 4.42
CA LYS A 95 -9.79 -18.55 2.99
C LYS A 95 -8.92 -17.42 2.42
N ASN A 96 -8.04 -17.75 1.48
CA ASN A 96 -7.20 -16.77 0.77
C ASN A 96 -6.43 -15.82 1.70
N THR A 97 -6.00 -16.31 2.87
CA THR A 97 -5.18 -15.54 3.82
C THR A 97 -3.93 -15.00 3.12
N LYS A 98 -3.71 -13.70 3.27
CA LYS A 98 -2.60 -12.99 2.65
C LYS A 98 -1.48 -12.75 3.66
N CYS A 99 -0.28 -12.69 3.14
CA CYS A 99 0.90 -12.23 3.84
C CYS A 99 1.61 -11.15 3.01
N VAL A 100 2.45 -10.39 3.68
CA VAL A 100 3.33 -9.41 3.05
C VAL A 100 4.72 -10.00 2.91
N GLY A 101 5.35 -9.81 1.77
CA GLY A 101 6.70 -10.26 1.46
C GLY A 101 7.53 -9.17 0.80
N ALA A 102 8.79 -9.51 0.51
CA ALA A 102 9.75 -8.62 -0.13
C ALA A 102 10.43 -9.30 -1.32
N ALA A 103 10.93 -8.49 -2.24
CA ALA A 103 11.72 -8.89 -3.40
C ALA A 103 12.78 -7.83 -3.69
N THR A 104 13.93 -8.20 -4.25
CA THR A 104 15.05 -7.27 -4.47
C THR A 104 15.44 -7.14 -5.93
N SER A 105 15.95 -5.97 -6.31
CA SER A 105 16.57 -5.76 -7.63
C SER A 105 17.70 -4.74 -7.56
N LYS A 106 18.58 -4.75 -8.57
CA LYS A 106 19.61 -3.71 -8.76
C LYS A 106 19.13 -2.59 -9.69
N THR A 107 17.98 -2.76 -10.34
CA THR A 107 17.37 -1.78 -11.25
C THR A 107 15.95 -1.46 -10.78
N ILE A 108 15.54 -0.20 -10.90
CA ILE A 108 14.22 0.24 -10.44
C ILE A 108 13.08 -0.49 -11.17
N GLU A 109 13.23 -0.74 -12.47
CA GLU A 109 12.22 -1.43 -13.30
C GLU A 109 12.24 -2.97 -13.12
N GLY A 110 13.13 -3.52 -12.29
CA GLY A 110 13.26 -4.97 -12.09
C GLY A 110 13.97 -5.70 -13.24
N PRO A 111 13.72 -7.01 -13.42
CA PRO A 111 12.82 -7.83 -12.60
C PRO A 111 13.33 -7.93 -11.15
N TYR A 112 12.41 -8.08 -10.21
CA TYR A 112 12.69 -8.28 -8.80
C TYR A 112 12.75 -9.77 -8.48
N THR A 113 13.67 -10.15 -7.60
CA THR A 113 13.87 -11.51 -7.10
C THR A 113 13.23 -11.64 -5.72
N PRO A 114 12.20 -12.49 -5.54
CA PRO A 114 11.46 -12.57 -4.29
C PRO A 114 12.22 -13.31 -3.19
N GLU A 115 11.99 -12.89 -1.95
CA GLU A 115 12.41 -13.64 -0.76
C GLU A 115 11.61 -14.95 -0.62
N ALA A 116 12.27 -15.97 -0.07
CA ALA A 116 11.70 -17.31 0.06
C ALA A 116 10.60 -17.41 1.13
N ALA A 117 10.54 -16.45 2.06
CA ALA A 117 9.56 -16.41 3.15
C ALA A 117 8.84 -15.05 3.20
N PRO A 118 7.58 -15.01 3.70
CA PRO A 118 6.91 -13.75 3.95
C PRO A 118 7.54 -13.01 5.14
N LEU A 119 7.43 -11.68 5.14
CA LEU A 119 7.90 -10.81 6.21
C LEU A 119 6.92 -10.79 7.38
N ALA A 120 5.61 -10.74 7.11
CA ALA A 120 4.57 -10.81 8.13
C ALA A 120 3.28 -11.44 7.58
N CYS A 121 2.51 -12.10 8.46
CA CYS A 121 1.34 -12.88 8.06
C CYS A 121 0.12 -12.78 8.98
N HIS A 122 0.28 -12.73 10.30
CA HIS A 122 -0.85 -12.67 11.26
C HIS A 122 -1.98 -13.68 10.99
N LEU A 123 -1.61 -14.95 10.73
CA LEU A 123 -2.52 -15.98 10.18
C LEU A 123 -3.80 -16.22 11.01
N SER A 124 -3.74 -16.10 12.33
CA SER A 124 -4.90 -16.27 13.22
C SER A 124 -5.84 -15.06 13.25
N GLN A 125 -5.43 -13.93 12.66
CA GLN A 125 -6.16 -12.66 12.62
C GLN A 125 -6.53 -12.28 11.17
N GLY A 126 -6.65 -13.26 10.26
CA GLY A 126 -7.10 -13.04 8.88
C GLY A 126 -5.99 -12.78 7.85
N GLY A 127 -4.80 -12.35 8.26
CA GLY A 127 -3.70 -12.09 7.33
C GLY A 127 -2.97 -10.77 7.57
N ALA A 128 -2.07 -10.42 6.66
CA ALA A 128 -1.47 -9.10 6.56
C ALA A 128 -1.41 -8.64 5.09
N ILE A 129 -1.69 -7.35 4.86
CA ILE A 129 -1.71 -6.72 3.53
C ILE A 129 -1.15 -5.30 3.56
N ASP A 130 -0.99 -4.72 2.37
CA ASP A 130 -0.69 -3.30 2.13
C ASP A 130 0.59 -2.83 2.81
N ILE A 131 1.67 -3.60 2.61
CA ILE A 131 2.98 -3.26 3.17
C ILE A 131 3.57 -2.03 2.49
N SER A 132 4.09 -1.09 3.28
CA SER A 132 4.83 0.07 2.80
C SER A 132 6.12 0.29 3.59
N GLY A 133 7.16 0.77 2.92
CA GLY A 133 8.43 1.08 3.54
C GLY A 133 8.51 2.52 4.07
N PHE A 134 9.26 2.69 5.15
CA PHE A 134 9.60 3.99 5.69
C PHE A 134 11.04 4.00 6.21
N HIS A 135 11.87 4.88 5.64
CA HIS A 135 13.18 5.21 6.18
C HIS A 135 13.04 6.45 7.05
N ASP A 136 13.30 6.34 8.36
CA ASP A 136 13.19 7.49 9.25
C ASP A 136 14.40 8.43 9.04
N PRO A 137 14.20 9.67 8.54
CA PRO A 137 15.31 10.59 8.30
C PRO A 137 15.98 11.10 9.58
N THR A 138 15.41 10.86 10.76
CA THR A 138 15.94 11.29 12.07
C THR A 138 16.84 10.25 12.69
N THR A 139 16.42 8.97 12.66
CA THR A 139 17.15 7.87 13.32
C THR A 139 17.95 7.02 12.32
N HIS A 140 17.67 7.15 11.03
CA HIS A 140 18.16 6.28 9.95
C HIS A 140 17.74 4.82 10.08
N ASP A 141 16.75 4.54 10.93
CA ASP A 141 16.16 3.22 11.04
C ASP A 141 15.21 2.95 9.87
N GLN A 142 15.20 1.68 9.44
CA GLN A 142 14.29 1.19 8.43
C GLN A 142 13.06 0.55 9.10
N TYR A 143 11.89 0.93 8.64
CA TYR A 143 10.61 0.38 9.07
C TYR A 143 9.80 -0.08 7.86
N VAL A 144 8.89 -1.00 8.15
CA VAL A 144 7.74 -1.27 7.29
C VAL A 144 6.45 -1.07 8.08
N LEU A 145 5.42 -0.62 7.39
CA LEU A 145 4.06 -0.58 7.89
C LEU A 145 3.25 -1.62 7.14
N TYR A 146 2.22 -2.18 7.77
CA TYR A 146 1.24 -3.03 7.11
C TYR A 146 -0.05 -3.07 7.92
N LYS A 147 -1.15 -3.48 7.29
CA LYS A 147 -2.41 -3.75 7.96
C LYS A 147 -2.50 -5.23 8.35
N VAL A 148 -3.04 -5.52 9.53
CA VAL A 148 -3.60 -6.85 9.82
C VAL A 148 -4.97 -6.96 9.15
N ASP A 149 -5.13 -7.95 8.26
CA ASP A 149 -6.33 -8.16 7.42
C ASP A 149 -7.48 -8.81 8.21
N GLY A 150 -7.82 -8.22 9.37
CA GLY A 150 -8.83 -8.74 10.28
C GLY A 150 -10.22 -8.83 9.64
N ASN A 151 -10.49 -8.00 8.63
CA ASN A 151 -11.70 -8.11 7.82
C ASN A 151 -11.81 -9.45 7.04
N ASN A 152 -10.71 -10.17 6.78
CA ASN A 152 -10.77 -11.53 6.22
C ASN A 152 -11.30 -12.57 7.22
N ALA A 153 -11.27 -12.25 8.52
CA ALA A 153 -11.92 -13.00 9.60
C ALA A 153 -13.33 -12.46 9.94
N GLY A 154 -13.84 -11.48 9.18
CA GLY A 154 -15.10 -10.83 9.46
C GLY A 154 -16.33 -11.65 9.06
N HIS A 155 -17.50 -11.17 9.48
CA HIS A 155 -18.77 -11.91 9.42
C HIS A 155 -19.65 -11.53 8.22
N GLY A 156 -19.10 -10.78 7.25
CA GLY A 156 -19.78 -10.42 6.00
C GLY A 156 -20.07 -8.93 5.84
N GLY A 157 -20.78 -8.59 4.77
CA GLY A 157 -21.04 -7.21 4.34
C GLY A 157 -19.90 -6.60 3.51
N LEU A 158 -19.86 -5.27 3.39
CA LEU A 158 -18.81 -4.59 2.61
C LEU A 158 -17.44 -4.89 3.20
N CYS A 159 -16.51 -5.26 2.32
CA CYS A 159 -15.17 -5.72 2.67
C CYS A 159 -15.16 -6.78 3.79
N MET A 160 -16.22 -7.61 3.88
CA MET A 160 -16.38 -8.69 4.86
C MET A 160 -16.47 -8.27 6.34
N ASN A 161 -16.57 -6.99 6.66
CA ASN A 161 -16.44 -6.50 8.04
C ASN A 161 -17.50 -5.48 8.45
N MET A 162 -18.75 -5.65 8.00
CA MET A 162 -19.90 -4.79 8.38
C MET A 162 -20.97 -5.53 9.20
N ILE A 163 -20.84 -6.84 9.38
CA ILE A 163 -21.74 -7.62 10.24
C ILE A 163 -21.03 -7.86 11.58
N PRO A 164 -21.62 -7.47 12.73
CA PRO A 164 -21.03 -7.71 14.04
C PRO A 164 -20.80 -9.21 14.37
N PRO A 165 -19.76 -9.54 15.17
CA PRO A 165 -18.76 -8.63 15.71
C PRO A 165 -17.77 -8.13 14.64
N ILE A 166 -17.60 -6.82 14.57
CA ILE A 166 -16.69 -6.14 13.64
C ILE A 166 -15.26 -6.43 14.10
N GLN A 167 -14.41 -6.89 13.17
CA GLN A 167 -13.02 -7.20 13.44
C GLN A 167 -12.16 -5.93 13.42
N ALA A 168 -11.15 -5.88 14.28
CA ALA A 168 -10.10 -4.88 14.23
C ALA A 168 -9.32 -4.99 12.90
N THR A 169 -8.76 -3.88 12.43
CA THR A 169 -7.89 -3.84 11.26
C THR A 169 -6.67 -2.95 11.54
N PRO A 170 -5.81 -3.33 12.50
CA PRO A 170 -4.76 -2.46 12.99
C PRO A 170 -3.66 -2.25 11.94
N ILE A 171 -3.14 -1.03 11.89
CA ILE A 171 -1.90 -0.69 11.22
C ILE A 171 -0.74 -0.95 12.18
N MET A 172 0.19 -1.77 11.73
CA MET A 172 1.36 -2.19 12.46
C MET A 172 2.61 -1.49 11.93
N LEU A 173 3.52 -1.11 12.84
CA LEU A 173 4.86 -0.62 12.55
C LEU A 173 5.87 -1.69 12.96
N GLN A 174 6.70 -2.14 12.03
CA GLN A 174 7.74 -3.13 12.27
C GLN A 174 9.09 -2.55 11.89
N LYS A 175 10.02 -2.47 12.86
CA LYS A 175 11.42 -2.19 12.54
C LYS A 175 11.99 -3.36 11.75
N VAL A 176 12.78 -3.06 10.73
CA VAL A 176 13.47 -4.06 9.90
C VAL A 176 14.96 -3.76 9.83
N THR A 177 15.76 -4.73 9.39
CA THR A 177 17.18 -4.53 9.09
C THR A 177 17.38 -3.42 8.07
N PRO A 178 18.56 -2.77 8.01
CA PRO A 178 18.81 -1.66 7.08
C PRO A 178 18.60 -1.98 5.60
N ASN A 179 18.65 -3.26 5.22
CA ASN A 179 18.34 -3.73 3.87
C ASN A 179 16.85 -3.96 3.62
N GLY A 180 15.96 -3.71 4.60
CA GLY A 180 14.51 -3.83 4.47
C GLY A 180 13.92 -5.24 4.60
N LEU A 181 14.75 -6.28 4.74
CA LEU A 181 14.28 -7.66 4.51
C LEU A 181 13.89 -8.44 5.77
N THR A 182 14.50 -8.13 6.92
CA THR A 182 14.34 -8.95 8.14
C THR A 182 13.73 -8.14 9.27
N ALA A 183 12.63 -8.62 9.84
CA ALA A 183 12.00 -8.01 11.01
C ALA A 183 12.93 -8.01 12.25
N ILE A 184 12.94 -6.89 12.97
CA ILE A 184 13.66 -6.70 14.24
C ILE A 184 12.64 -6.43 15.35
N GLY A 185 12.58 -7.32 16.35
CA GLY A 185 11.66 -7.20 17.47
C GLY A 185 10.19 -7.42 17.08
N THR A 186 9.29 -7.08 18.00
CA THR A 186 7.84 -7.24 17.84
C THR A 186 7.22 -6.03 17.14
N PRO A 187 6.23 -6.21 16.24
CA PRO A 187 5.54 -5.09 15.62
C PRO A 187 4.69 -4.31 16.65
N ILE A 188 4.59 -3.00 16.47
CA ILE A 188 3.84 -2.09 17.34
C ILE A 188 2.58 -1.66 16.60
N GLN A 189 1.40 -1.81 17.20
CA GLN A 189 0.17 -1.23 16.66
C GLN A 189 0.19 0.29 16.84
N ILE A 190 0.00 1.04 15.74
CA ILE A 190 0.06 2.50 15.75
C ILE A 190 -1.28 3.19 15.43
N LEU A 191 -2.21 2.47 14.78
CA LEU A 191 -3.57 2.92 14.48
C LEU A 191 -4.48 1.70 14.35
N ASP A 192 -5.78 1.87 14.60
CA ASP A 192 -6.82 0.90 14.26
C ASP A 192 -8.06 1.64 13.74
N ARG A 193 -8.99 0.88 13.15
CA ARG A 193 -10.30 1.41 12.80
C ARG A 193 -11.10 1.75 14.06
N ASP A 194 -11.90 2.80 13.96
CA ASP A 194 -13.00 3.11 14.86
C ASP A 194 -14.31 3.19 14.05
N ASP A 195 -15.40 3.64 14.69
CA ASP A 195 -16.72 3.67 14.07
C ASP A 195 -16.85 4.67 12.91
N THR A 196 -15.90 5.60 12.76
CA THR A 196 -15.89 6.60 11.68
C THR A 196 -15.27 6.09 10.38
N ASP A 197 -14.50 5.00 10.41
CA ASP A 197 -13.77 4.45 9.24
C ASP A 197 -14.59 3.44 8.42
N GLY A 198 -15.81 3.14 8.85
CA GLY A 198 -16.60 2.05 8.28
C GLY A 198 -15.95 0.67 8.54
N PRO A 199 -15.89 -0.25 7.55
CA PRO A 199 -15.44 -1.62 7.78
C PRO A 199 -13.95 -1.78 8.12
N LEU A 200 -13.08 -0.84 7.77
CA LEU A 200 -11.63 -1.01 7.88
C LEU A 200 -10.85 0.30 7.72
N VAL A 201 -9.61 0.28 8.21
CA VAL A 201 -8.52 1.16 7.74
C VAL A 201 -7.47 0.30 7.03
N GLU A 202 -6.83 0.83 5.98
CA GLU A 202 -5.84 0.11 5.16
C GLU A 202 -4.87 1.04 4.40
N ALA A 203 -4.03 0.47 3.52
CA ALA A 203 -3.05 1.22 2.72
C ALA A 203 -2.21 2.24 3.51
N PRO A 204 -1.49 1.81 4.59
CA PRO A 204 -0.68 2.72 5.39
C PRO A 204 0.47 3.31 4.57
N MET A 205 0.70 4.61 4.73
CA MET A 205 1.85 5.31 4.15
C MET A 205 2.36 6.36 5.14
N LEU A 206 3.60 6.23 5.59
CA LEU A 206 4.18 7.11 6.60
C LEU A 206 5.15 8.10 5.98
N ARG A 207 5.04 9.39 6.33
CA ARG A 207 6.03 10.42 5.99
C ARG A 207 6.31 11.29 7.20
N LYS A 208 7.52 11.84 7.27
CA LYS A 208 7.90 12.81 8.29
C LYS A 208 7.84 14.21 7.68
N TYR A 209 7.09 15.12 8.30
CA TYR A 209 7.00 16.53 7.94
C TYR A 209 7.49 17.38 9.12
N GLY A 210 8.66 17.99 8.97
CA GLY A 210 9.33 18.65 10.09
C GLY A 210 9.53 17.68 11.26
N ASN A 211 8.94 17.99 12.41
CA ASN A 211 9.02 17.16 13.61
C ASN A 211 7.84 16.18 13.76
N LYS A 212 6.88 16.17 12.84
CA LYS A 212 5.68 15.34 12.91
C LYS A 212 5.80 14.10 12.02
N TYR A 213 5.21 13.01 12.47
CA TYR A 213 4.95 11.82 11.68
C TYR A 213 3.50 11.88 11.19
N VAL A 214 3.30 11.77 9.88
CA VAL A 214 1.98 11.79 9.24
C VAL A 214 1.75 10.43 8.60
N LEU A 215 0.82 9.67 9.18
CA LEU A 215 0.34 8.40 8.67
C LEU A 215 -0.87 8.66 7.77
N PHE A 216 -0.69 8.51 6.47
CA PHE A 216 -1.80 8.40 5.53
C PHE A 216 -2.34 6.98 5.56
N PHE A 217 -3.65 6.84 5.42
CA PHE A 217 -4.34 5.56 5.34
C PHE A 217 -5.62 5.74 4.53
N SER A 218 -6.17 4.65 4.01
CA SER A 218 -7.51 4.65 3.43
C SER A 218 -8.51 4.09 4.41
N SER A 219 -9.72 4.66 4.44
CA SER A 219 -10.84 4.12 5.21
C SER A 219 -11.98 3.71 4.28
N ASN A 220 -13.01 3.05 4.82
CA ASN A 220 -14.10 2.44 4.06
C ASN A 220 -13.64 1.30 3.13
N CYS A 221 -14.53 0.80 2.27
CA CYS A 221 -14.24 -0.31 1.38
C CYS A 221 -13.81 0.17 -0.02
N PHE A 222 -12.71 -0.36 -0.57
CA PHE A 222 -12.15 0.05 -1.88
C PHE A 222 -13.14 -0.03 -3.06
N SER A 223 -14.20 -0.82 -2.92
CA SER A 223 -15.26 -1.01 -3.93
C SER A 223 -16.43 -0.02 -3.78
N SER A 224 -16.42 0.81 -2.74
CA SER A 224 -17.47 1.79 -2.47
C SER A 224 -17.03 3.20 -2.85
N PRO A 225 -17.96 4.10 -3.23
CA PRO A 225 -17.66 5.51 -3.43
C PRO A 225 -17.08 6.20 -2.19
N GLY A 226 -17.42 5.69 -1.00
CA GLY A 226 -16.97 6.21 0.29
C GLY A 226 -15.51 5.92 0.62
N TYR A 227 -14.78 5.18 -0.22
CA TYR A 227 -13.33 5.02 -0.03
C TYR A 227 -12.63 6.38 -0.08
N ASP A 228 -11.71 6.61 0.84
CA ASP A 228 -11.06 7.90 1.03
C ASP A 228 -9.56 7.76 1.31
N VAL A 229 -8.83 8.88 1.20
CA VAL A 229 -7.50 9.05 1.75
C VAL A 229 -7.62 9.94 2.98
N SER A 230 -7.39 9.37 4.15
CA SER A 230 -7.36 10.02 5.45
C SER A 230 -5.93 10.08 5.99
N TYR A 231 -5.74 10.81 7.09
CA TYR A 231 -4.43 10.90 7.73
C TYR A 231 -4.54 11.07 9.24
N ALA A 232 -3.48 10.66 9.94
CA ALA A 232 -3.30 10.86 11.37
C ALA A 232 -1.89 11.37 11.65
N VAL A 233 -1.74 12.15 12.73
CA VAL A 233 -0.48 12.83 13.06
C VAL A 233 0.00 12.43 14.45
N ALA A 234 1.31 12.21 14.60
CA ALA A 234 1.97 11.93 15.87
C ALA A 234 3.30 12.70 16.01
N ASP A 235 3.73 12.92 17.25
CA ASP A 235 5.07 13.44 17.58
C ASP A 235 6.15 12.35 17.59
N ASN A 236 5.75 11.11 17.85
CA ASN A 236 6.64 9.95 17.84
C ASN A 236 6.19 8.96 16.76
N ILE A 237 7.14 8.27 16.14
CA ILE A 237 6.86 7.26 15.11
C ILE A 237 5.93 6.15 15.63
N THR A 238 5.98 5.83 16.92
CA THR A 238 5.14 4.83 17.57
C THR A 238 3.79 5.38 18.05
N GLY A 239 3.48 6.65 17.77
CA GLY A 239 2.24 7.31 18.16
C GLY A 239 2.30 8.01 19.53
N PRO A 240 1.14 8.29 20.15
CA PRO A 240 -0.20 8.03 19.62
C PRO A 240 -0.49 8.88 18.38
N TYR A 241 -1.12 8.27 17.37
CA TYR A 241 -1.58 8.97 16.17
C TYR A 241 -2.98 9.54 16.40
N ARG A 242 -3.15 10.84 16.13
CA ARG A 242 -4.44 11.52 16.16
C ARG A 242 -4.96 11.69 14.73
N LYS A 243 -6.11 11.07 14.41
CA LYS A 243 -6.77 11.23 13.12
C LYS A 243 -7.16 12.68 12.87
N ALA A 244 -7.05 13.11 11.62
CA ALA A 244 -7.66 14.32 11.15
C ALA A 244 -9.19 14.23 11.28
N SER A 245 -9.86 15.36 11.46
CA SER A 245 -11.33 15.38 11.56
C SER A 245 -12.02 15.12 10.22
N GLU A 246 -11.32 15.31 9.11
CA GLU A 246 -11.85 15.16 7.75
C GLU A 246 -10.81 14.49 6.84
N PRO A 247 -11.24 13.68 5.86
CA PRO A 247 -10.35 13.05 4.89
C PRO A 247 -9.64 14.08 3.99
N LEU A 248 -8.42 13.75 3.58
CA LEU A 248 -7.66 14.52 2.61
C LEU A 248 -8.28 14.45 1.22
N PHE A 249 -8.66 13.26 0.76
CA PHE A 249 -9.41 13.03 -0.48
C PHE A 249 -10.60 12.11 -0.21
N ALA A 250 -11.77 12.45 -0.76
CA ALA A 250 -13.01 11.70 -0.56
C ALA A 250 -13.95 11.90 -1.75
N TYR A 251 -15.05 11.15 -1.78
CA TYR A 251 -16.10 11.28 -2.79
C TYR A 251 -16.52 12.74 -3.04
N GLY A 252 -16.64 13.12 -4.31
CA GLY A 252 -17.06 14.46 -4.73
C GLY A 252 -15.99 15.55 -4.57
N LYS A 253 -15.04 15.40 -3.64
CA LYS A 253 -13.90 16.31 -3.50
C LYS A 253 -13.01 16.20 -4.73
N LEU A 254 -12.75 17.32 -5.40
CA LEU A 254 -12.02 17.37 -6.68
C LEU A 254 -12.64 16.48 -7.79
N GLY A 255 -13.94 16.15 -7.69
CA GLY A 255 -14.62 15.26 -8.63
C GLY A 255 -14.15 13.80 -8.56
N LEU A 256 -13.62 13.37 -7.42
CA LEU A 256 -13.14 12.01 -7.18
C LEU A 256 -14.28 11.06 -6.81
N ASP A 257 -14.10 9.79 -7.14
CA ASP A 257 -14.98 8.68 -6.77
C ASP A 257 -14.11 7.55 -6.20
N GLY A 258 -14.37 7.13 -4.96
CA GLY A 258 -13.56 6.17 -4.20
C GLY A 258 -12.03 6.39 -4.26
N PRO A 259 -11.49 7.60 -4.00
CA PRO A 259 -10.06 7.81 -3.97
C PRO A 259 -9.40 7.09 -2.79
N GLY A 260 -8.27 6.41 -3.01
CA GLY A 260 -7.54 5.74 -1.93
C GLY A 260 -6.27 5.05 -2.39
N GLY A 261 -5.70 4.21 -1.53
CA GLY A 261 -4.44 3.50 -1.81
C GLY A 261 -3.28 4.45 -2.10
N ALA A 262 -3.14 5.49 -1.28
CA ALA A 262 -2.23 6.60 -1.57
C ALA A 262 -0.76 6.30 -1.21
N SER A 263 0.15 6.84 -2.02
CA SER A 263 1.58 6.85 -1.76
C SER A 263 2.16 8.23 -2.03
N VAL A 264 3.16 8.61 -1.24
CA VAL A 264 3.72 9.97 -1.23
C VAL A 264 5.21 9.90 -1.52
N THR A 265 5.77 10.83 -2.28
CA THR A 265 7.23 10.92 -2.48
C THR A 265 7.98 11.15 -1.16
N THR A 266 9.25 10.79 -1.10
CA THR A 266 10.08 10.92 0.12
C THR A 266 10.16 12.35 0.62
N ASP A 267 10.15 13.33 -0.28
CA ASP A 267 10.14 14.77 0.05
C ASP A 267 8.78 15.28 0.56
N GLY A 268 7.73 14.43 0.54
CA GLY A 268 6.39 14.79 1.00
C GLY A 268 5.62 15.74 0.06
N SER A 269 6.09 16.02 -1.15
CA SER A 269 5.49 17.06 -2.01
C SER A 269 4.45 16.55 -3.00
N LYS A 270 4.46 15.25 -3.31
CA LYS A 270 3.68 14.64 -4.38
C LYS A 270 3.04 13.35 -3.93
N MET A 271 1.77 13.17 -4.28
CA MET A 271 0.99 11.98 -3.96
C MET A 271 0.46 11.33 -5.24
N VAL A 272 0.53 10.01 -5.29
CA VAL A 272 -0.27 9.19 -6.20
C VAL A 272 -1.34 8.46 -5.41
N PHE A 273 -2.47 8.20 -6.02
CA PHE A 273 -3.57 7.42 -5.45
C PHE A 273 -4.41 6.87 -6.59
N HIS A 274 -5.22 5.85 -6.32
CA HIS A 274 -6.20 5.38 -7.30
C HIS A 274 -7.58 5.97 -7.03
N GLY A 275 -8.44 5.97 -8.03
CA GLY A 275 -9.86 6.31 -7.90
C GLY A 275 -10.68 5.58 -8.95
N HIS A 276 -11.99 5.44 -8.70
CA HIS A 276 -12.93 4.83 -9.64
C HIS A 276 -13.08 5.68 -10.89
N TYR A 277 -12.97 5.04 -12.05
CA TYR A 277 -13.14 5.68 -13.34
C TYR A 277 -13.69 4.69 -14.36
N SER A 278 -14.69 5.11 -15.13
CA SER A 278 -15.24 4.30 -16.22
C SER A 278 -14.32 4.35 -17.44
N VAL A 279 -13.61 3.25 -17.69
CA VAL A 279 -12.74 3.09 -18.87
C VAL A 279 -13.50 2.34 -19.97
N LYS A 280 -13.56 2.92 -21.18
CA LYS A 280 -14.21 2.31 -22.34
C LYS A 280 -13.63 0.91 -22.59
N GLY A 281 -14.48 -0.12 -22.58
CA GLY A 281 -14.09 -1.51 -22.80
C GLY A 281 -13.56 -2.25 -21.56
N GLN A 282 -13.37 -1.59 -20.41
CA GLN A 282 -13.01 -2.23 -19.13
C GLN A 282 -14.08 -2.04 -18.04
N GLY A 283 -15.01 -1.09 -18.21
CA GLY A 283 -16.01 -0.77 -17.20
C GLY A 283 -15.43 0.10 -16.09
N MET A 284 -16.04 0.04 -14.90
CA MET A 284 -15.53 0.75 -13.73
C MET A 284 -14.23 0.09 -13.24
N THR A 285 -13.16 0.86 -13.19
CA THR A 285 -11.86 0.37 -12.70
C THR A 285 -11.19 1.42 -11.82
N ARG A 286 -10.11 1.03 -11.15
CA ARG A 286 -9.26 1.91 -10.35
C ARG A 286 -8.10 2.38 -11.23
N VAL A 287 -7.98 3.69 -11.43
CA VAL A 287 -6.98 4.31 -12.32
C VAL A 287 -6.06 5.25 -11.55
N LEU A 288 -4.90 5.58 -12.09
CA LEU A 288 -3.91 6.44 -11.43
C LEU A 288 -4.30 7.93 -11.46
N TYR A 289 -4.30 8.56 -10.29
CA TYR A 289 -4.37 9.99 -10.09
C TYR A 289 -3.08 10.49 -9.43
N THR A 290 -2.76 11.75 -9.67
CA THR A 290 -1.64 12.46 -9.02
C THR A 290 -2.17 13.74 -8.40
N GLN A 291 -1.54 14.18 -7.33
CA GLN A 291 -1.78 15.48 -6.72
C GLN A 291 -0.51 16.00 -6.04
N GLU A 292 -0.22 17.28 -6.20
CA GLU A 292 0.76 17.96 -5.34
C GLU A 292 0.12 18.24 -3.99
N ILE A 293 0.86 17.99 -2.91
CA ILE A 293 0.41 18.18 -1.54
C ILE A 293 1.39 19.07 -0.77
N LYS A 294 0.88 19.72 0.27
CA LYS A 294 1.66 20.56 1.20
C LYS A 294 1.23 20.26 2.63
N PHE A 295 2.18 20.41 3.54
CA PHE A 295 1.94 20.28 4.97
C PHE A 295 2.16 21.65 5.62
N ASP A 296 1.09 22.24 6.16
CA ASP A 296 1.09 23.63 6.65
C ASP A 296 1.35 23.76 8.17
N GLY A 297 1.64 22.67 8.88
CA GLY A 297 1.99 22.66 10.31
C GLY A 297 0.95 22.02 11.22
#